data_AF-A0A811U844-F1
#
_entry.id   AF-A0A811U844-F1
#
_cell.length_a   1.000
_cell.length_b   1.000
_cell.length_c   1.000
_cell.angle_alpha   90.00
_cell.angle_beta   90.00
_cell.angle_gamma   90.00
#
_symmetry.space_group_name_H-M   'P 1'
#
loop_
_entity.id
_entity.type
_entity.pdbx_description
1 polymer ?
#
loop_
_entity_poly.entity_id
_entity_poly.type
_entity_poly.pdbx_seq_one_letter_code
_entity_poly.pdbx_strand_id
1 'polypeptide(L)'
;MYTQVEKWSSQPNTRVDIRSGVSKIAKLWSDETVFGNRAEFELNNNPSQLTIRNSQISDTGIYRCRIDFVKAQTYNSRMVLIVIALPKEIVIRDENGVKRSTVVGPYNEGEFILLKCEAIGGKYMVEIAYSLSLRNI
;
A
#
# COMPACT_ATOMS: atom_id res chain seq x y z
N MET A 1 -20.93 2.32 -23.45
CA MET A 1 -20.46 2.82 -22.14
C MET A 1 -19.00 2.51 -22.08
N TYR A 2 -18.14 3.44 -21.70
CA TYR A 2 -16.68 3.24 -21.59
C TYR A 2 -16.31 3.41 -20.12
N THR A 3 -15.38 2.62 -19.60
CA THR A 3 -14.83 2.82 -18.24
C THR A 3 -13.31 2.82 -18.34
N GLN A 4 -12.70 3.91 -17.92
CA GLN A 4 -11.28 4.22 -17.94
C GLN A 4 -10.82 4.32 -16.47
N VAL A 5 -9.89 3.46 -16.04
CA VAL A 5 -9.24 3.63 -14.73
C VAL A 5 -7.78 3.93 -14.95
N GLU A 6 -7.32 5.10 -14.52
CA GLU A 6 -5.96 5.59 -14.72
C GLU A 6 -5.33 5.96 -13.38
N LYS A 7 -4.07 5.59 -13.17
CA LYS A 7 -3.26 6.19 -12.12
C LYS A 7 -2.73 7.52 -12.62
N TRP A 8 -2.97 8.60 -11.89
CA TRP A 8 -2.50 9.93 -12.25
C TRP A 8 -0.98 10.00 -12.13
N SER A 9 -0.28 9.89 -13.26
CA SER A 9 1.16 10.06 -13.44
C SER A 9 1.45 11.03 -14.61
N SER A 10 2.66 11.57 -14.71
CA SER A 10 3.09 12.55 -15.73
C SER A 10 3.32 11.95 -17.13
N GLN A 11 3.00 10.67 -17.36
CA GLN A 11 3.05 10.00 -18.66
C GLN A 11 1.63 9.72 -19.21
N PRO A 12 1.45 9.59 -20.54
CA PRO A 12 0.14 9.40 -21.13
C PRO A 12 -0.43 8.03 -20.72
N ASN A 13 -1.52 8.02 -19.96
CA ASN A 13 -2.10 6.79 -19.41
C ASN A 13 -3.11 6.15 -20.39
N THR A 14 -3.22 4.82 -20.29
CA THR A 14 -4.01 3.92 -21.15
C THR A 14 -5.53 4.08 -21.03
N ARG A 15 -6.24 3.96 -22.16
CA ARG A 15 -7.71 4.02 -22.28
C ARG A 15 -8.30 2.65 -22.59
N VAL A 16 -9.42 2.30 -21.97
CA VAL A 16 -10.16 1.05 -22.28
C VAL A 16 -11.42 1.41 -23.09
N ASP A 17 -11.50 0.87 -24.31
CA ASP A 17 -12.64 1.04 -25.23
C ASP A 17 -13.45 -0.25 -25.34
N ILE A 18 -14.71 -0.22 -24.91
CA ILE A 18 -15.62 -1.37 -24.89
C ILE A 18 -16.86 -1.18 -25.79
N ARG A 19 -16.72 -0.41 -26.89
CA ARG A 19 -17.79 -0.24 -27.90
C ARG A 19 -18.27 -1.54 -28.56
N SER A 20 -17.43 -2.56 -28.63
CA SER A 20 -17.62 -3.72 -29.50
C SER A 20 -18.24 -4.96 -28.81
N GLY A 21 -18.82 -4.79 -27.62
CA GLY A 21 -19.53 -5.84 -26.89
C GLY A 21 -18.77 -6.37 -25.67
N VAL A 22 -19.54 -6.88 -24.69
CA VAL A 22 -19.10 -7.37 -23.36
C VAL A 22 -18.31 -8.69 -23.45
N SER A 23 -17.74 -9.02 -24.61
CA SER A 23 -17.10 -10.31 -24.83
C SER A 23 -15.62 -10.28 -24.45
N LYS A 24 -15.35 -10.72 -23.22
CA LYS A 24 -14.14 -11.45 -22.82
C LYS A 24 -12.79 -10.75 -22.95
N ILE A 25 -12.59 -9.52 -22.46
CA ILE A 25 -11.21 -9.11 -22.17
C ILE A 25 -11.10 -8.18 -20.94
N ALA A 26 -11.46 -8.70 -19.76
CA ALA A 26 -11.02 -8.15 -18.46
C ALA A 26 -9.47 -8.12 -18.34
N LYS A 27 -8.79 -8.87 -19.22
CA LYS A 27 -7.33 -9.04 -19.30
C LYS A 27 -6.63 -7.98 -20.17
N LEU A 28 -7.35 -7.11 -20.90
CA LEU A 28 -6.70 -6.16 -21.81
C LEU A 28 -6.40 -4.86 -21.09
N TRP A 29 -5.15 -4.74 -20.65
CA TRP A 29 -4.41 -3.48 -20.50
C TRP A 29 -4.61 -2.69 -19.22
N SER A 30 -4.00 -3.20 -18.15
CA SER A 30 -3.18 -2.32 -17.34
C SER A 30 -1.88 -2.01 -18.10
N ASP A 31 -1.44 -0.75 -18.11
CA ASP A 31 -0.17 -0.38 -18.75
C ASP A 31 0.96 -1.27 -18.18
N GLU A 32 1.64 -2.02 -19.04
CA GLU A 32 2.69 -2.95 -18.64
C GLU A 32 3.82 -2.23 -17.90
N THR A 33 4.04 -0.95 -18.21
CA THR A 33 5.04 -0.12 -17.55
C THR A 33 4.64 0.31 -16.14
N VAL A 34 3.33 0.33 -15.83
CA VAL A 34 2.81 0.76 -14.53
C VAL A 34 2.47 -0.42 -13.61
N PHE A 35 1.74 -1.42 -14.12
CA PHE A 35 1.27 -2.56 -13.31
C PHE A 35 1.76 -3.92 -13.81
N GLY A 36 2.30 -4.01 -15.03
CA GLY A 36 2.67 -5.29 -15.64
C GLY A 36 1.47 -6.24 -15.69
N ASN A 37 1.70 -7.51 -15.33
CA ASN A 37 0.63 -8.53 -15.27
C ASN A 37 -0.14 -8.57 -13.94
N ARG A 38 0.03 -7.57 -13.07
CA ARG A 38 -0.51 -7.59 -11.70
C ARG A 38 -1.89 -6.97 -11.58
N ALA A 39 -2.38 -6.23 -12.56
CA ALA A 39 -3.65 -5.53 -12.47
C ALA A 39 -4.69 -6.08 -13.47
N GLU A 40 -5.90 -6.30 -12.96
CA GLU A 40 -7.05 -6.85 -13.67
C GLU A 40 -8.29 -5.98 -13.41
N PHE A 41 -9.06 -5.67 -14.45
CA PHE A 41 -10.25 -4.84 -14.33
C PHE A 41 -11.51 -5.64 -14.68
N GLU A 42 -12.40 -5.78 -13.69
CA GLU A 42 -13.61 -6.57 -13.78
C GLU A 42 -14.84 -5.66 -14.00
N LEU A 43 -15.35 -5.70 -15.22
CA LEU A 43 -16.53 -4.92 -15.64
C LEU A 43 -17.85 -5.52 -15.17
N ASN A 44 -17.90 -6.84 -14.94
CA ASN A 44 -19.13 -7.56 -14.60
C ASN A 44 -19.49 -7.47 -13.11
N ASN A 45 -18.61 -6.90 -12.29
CA ASN A 45 -18.89 -6.67 -10.88
C ASN A 45 -19.74 -5.39 -10.71
N ASN A 46 -20.58 -5.32 -9.69
CA ASN A 46 -21.39 -4.13 -9.38
C ASN A 46 -21.07 -3.64 -7.95
N PRO A 47 -20.23 -2.60 -7.78
CA PRO A 47 -19.60 -1.79 -8.82
C PRO A 47 -18.42 -2.49 -9.52
N SER A 48 -18.04 -2.01 -10.71
CA SER A 48 -16.86 -2.50 -11.43
C SER A 48 -15.58 -2.35 -10.60
N GLN A 49 -14.68 -3.32 -10.64
CA GLN A 49 -13.56 -3.41 -9.71
C GLN A 49 -12.20 -3.46 -10.43
N LEU A 50 -11.23 -2.71 -9.91
CA LEU A 50 -9.81 -2.84 -10.26
C LEU A 50 -9.10 -3.65 -9.16
N THR A 51 -8.52 -4.78 -9.53
CA THR A 51 -7.75 -5.64 -8.63
C THR A 51 -6.27 -5.54 -8.96
N ILE A 52 -5.43 -5.13 -7.99
CA ILE A 52 -3.96 -5.08 -8.12
C ILE A 52 -3.38 -6.16 -7.20
N ARG A 53 -2.74 -7.18 -7.79
CA ARG A 53 -2.08 -8.28 -7.07
C ARG A 53 -0.67 -7.88 -6.63
N ASN A 54 -0.23 -8.42 -5.49
CA ASN A 54 1.09 -8.16 -4.91
C ASN A 54 1.39 -6.64 -4.86
N SER A 55 0.57 -5.91 -4.10
CA SER A 55 0.64 -4.44 -4.03
C SER A 55 2.00 -3.97 -3.51
N GLN A 56 2.52 -2.92 -4.11
CA GLN A 56 3.83 -2.35 -3.81
C GLN A 56 3.69 -0.93 -3.29
N ILE A 57 4.70 -0.49 -2.55
CA ILE A 57 4.81 0.89 -2.05
C ILE A 57 4.71 1.95 -3.18
N SER A 58 5.20 1.59 -4.36
CA SER A 58 5.13 2.40 -5.59
C SER A 58 3.71 2.51 -6.14
N ASP A 59 2.79 1.60 -5.79
CA ASP A 59 1.40 1.62 -6.22
C ASP A 59 0.61 2.76 -5.54
N THR A 60 1.06 3.28 -4.38
CA THR A 60 0.51 4.49 -3.73
C THR A 60 0.40 5.64 -4.73
N GLY A 61 -0.75 6.32 -4.73
CA GLY A 61 -0.98 7.46 -5.61
C GLY A 61 -2.46 7.78 -5.78
N ILE A 62 -2.74 8.72 -6.68
CA ILE A 62 -4.09 9.11 -7.05
C ILE A 62 -4.52 8.27 -8.26
N TYR A 63 -5.70 7.70 -8.20
CA TYR A 63 -6.34 6.97 -9.28
C TYR A 63 -7.59 7.73 -9.71
N ARG A 64 -7.93 7.66 -10.98
CA ARG A 64 -9.09 8.28 -11.60
C ARG A 64 -9.89 7.20 -12.33
N CYS A 65 -11.17 7.10 -12.01
CA CYS A 65 -12.12 6.28 -12.77
C CYS A 65 -13.00 7.23 -13.58
N ARG A 66 -12.87 7.21 -14.89
CA ARG A 66 -13.64 7.96 -15.87
C ARG A 66 -14.60 7.00 -16.56
N ILE A 67 -15.87 7.36 -16.68
CA ILE A 67 -16.88 6.57 -17.39
C ILE A 67 -17.51 7.46 -18.45
N ASP A 68 -17.29 7.16 -19.74
CA ASP A 68 -17.91 7.90 -20.83
C ASP A 68 -19.20 7.20 -21.29
N PHE A 69 -20.25 7.99 -21.54
CA PHE A 69 -21.54 7.50 -22.04
C PHE A 69 -21.77 8.03 -23.45
N VAL A 70 -22.49 7.26 -24.27
CA VAL A 70 -22.79 7.67 -25.65
C VAL A 70 -23.77 8.85 -25.69
N LYS A 71 -24.70 8.90 -24.72
CA LYS A 71 -25.80 9.89 -24.67
C LYS A 71 -25.91 10.63 -23.33
N ALA A 72 -24.93 10.48 -22.45
CA ALA A 72 -24.94 11.11 -21.13
C ALA A 72 -23.56 11.70 -20.81
N GLN A 73 -23.50 12.53 -19.77
CA GLN A 73 -22.25 13.13 -19.32
C GLN A 73 -21.25 12.08 -18.85
N THR A 74 -19.96 12.37 -19.04
CA THR A 74 -18.87 11.56 -18.49
C THR A 74 -18.87 11.66 -16.96
N TYR A 75 -18.87 10.52 -16.27
CA TYR A 75 -18.61 10.49 -14.83
C TYR A 75 -17.10 10.39 -14.59
N ASN A 76 -16.59 11.16 -13.63
CA ASN A 76 -15.21 11.07 -13.18
C ASN A 76 -15.21 10.90 -11.66
N SER A 77 -14.46 9.92 -11.19
CA SER A 77 -14.18 9.67 -9.78
C SER A 77 -12.67 9.72 -9.56
N ARG A 78 -12.26 10.23 -8.41
CA ARG A 78 -10.86 10.30 -7.99
C ARG A 78 -10.73 9.61 -6.64
N MET A 79 -9.80 8.68 -6.56
CA MET A 79 -9.52 7.91 -5.33
C MET A 79 -8.02 7.98 -5.01
N VAL A 80 -7.67 7.91 -3.73
CA VAL A 80 -6.28 7.92 -3.26
C VAL A 80 -5.99 6.54 -2.69
N LEU A 81 -5.00 5.86 -3.27
CA LEU A 81 -4.49 4.60 -2.76
C LEU A 81 -3.25 4.86 -1.91
N ILE A 82 -3.25 4.32 -0.69
CA ILE A 82 -2.11 4.33 0.23
C ILE A 82 -1.76 2.87 0.55
N VAL A 83 -0.61 2.40 0.07
CA VAL A 83 -0.09 1.08 0.39
C VAL A 83 0.80 1.18 1.61
N ILE A 84 0.37 0.59 2.72
CA ILE A 84 1.12 0.58 3.98
C ILE A 84 2.08 -0.62 3.98
N ALA A 85 3.35 -0.36 4.28
CA ALA A 85 4.36 -1.39 4.46
C ALA A 85 4.77 -1.45 5.94
N LEU A 86 4.71 -2.65 6.51
CA LEU A 86 5.18 -2.90 7.87
C LEU A 86 6.69 -2.69 7.99
N PRO A 87 7.20 -2.34 9.18
CA PRO A 87 8.63 -2.36 9.45
C PRO A 87 9.22 -3.73 9.14
N LYS A 88 10.43 -3.74 8.58
CA LYS A 88 11.19 -4.95 8.28
C LYS A 88 11.89 -5.51 9.52
N GLU A 89 12.23 -4.63 10.45
CA GLU A 89 12.97 -4.96 11.65
C GLU A 89 12.52 -4.07 12.81
N ILE A 90 12.50 -4.64 14.01
CA ILE A 90 12.32 -3.91 15.27
C ILE A 90 13.60 -4.11 16.08
N VAL A 91 14.22 -3.02 16.50
CA VAL A 91 15.49 -3.00 17.23
C VAL A 91 15.30 -2.30 18.56
N ILE A 92 15.72 -2.95 19.65
CA ILE A 92 15.79 -2.32 20.97
C ILE A 92 17.23 -1.86 21.20
N ARG A 93 17.40 -0.60 21.61
CA ARG A 93 18.67 -0.02 22.03
C ARG A 93 18.60 0.43 23.49
N ASP A 94 19.70 0.26 24.19
CA ASP A 94 19.88 0.79 25.55
C ASP A 94 20.27 2.27 25.54
N GLU A 95 20.54 2.84 26.73
CA GLU A 95 20.95 4.25 26.85
C GLU A 95 22.27 4.58 26.12
N ASN A 96 23.11 3.56 25.88
CA ASN A 96 24.39 3.70 25.17
C ASN A 96 24.22 3.52 23.65
N GLY A 97 23.00 3.32 23.16
CA GLY A 97 22.70 3.09 21.73
C GLY A 97 23.06 1.68 21.25
N VAL A 98 23.46 0.78 22.14
CA VAL A 98 23.86 -0.59 21.81
C VAL A 98 22.61 -1.40 21.51
N LYS A 99 22.62 -2.11 20.36
CA LYS A 99 21.55 -3.03 19.99
C LYS A 99 21.49 -4.17 21.02
N ARG A 100 20.35 -4.32 21.67
CA ARG A 100 20.09 -5.40 22.61
C ARG A 100 19.17 -6.45 21.99
N SER A 101 19.21 -7.62 22.59
CA SER A 101 18.40 -8.78 22.19
C SER A 101 17.06 -8.74 22.93
N THR A 102 16.40 -9.90 23.08
CA THR A 102 15.19 -10.04 23.90
C THR A 102 15.41 -9.78 25.39
N VAL A 103 16.68 -9.79 25.84
CA VAL A 103 17.06 -9.49 27.22
C VAL A 103 17.98 -8.26 27.25
N VAL A 104 17.67 -7.35 28.17
CA VAL A 104 18.40 -6.10 28.41
C VAL A 104 18.76 -6.06 29.89
N GLY A 105 20.02 -5.76 30.23
CA GLY A 105 20.54 -5.76 31.60
C GLY A 105 21.84 -6.58 31.76
N PRO A 106 22.31 -6.79 33.01
CA PRO A 106 21.63 -6.54 34.29
C PRO A 106 21.58 -5.06 34.69
N TYR A 107 20.55 -4.67 35.45
CA TYR A 107 20.35 -3.33 35.99
C TYR A 107 20.16 -3.40 37.50
N ASN A 108 20.55 -2.36 38.23
CA ASN A 108 20.38 -2.33 39.68
C ASN A 108 18.94 -1.94 40.05
N GLU A 109 18.44 -2.48 41.16
CA GLU A 109 17.15 -2.05 41.71
C GLU A 109 17.19 -0.55 42.05
N GLY A 110 16.16 0.19 41.64
CA GLY A 110 16.07 1.65 41.82
C GLY A 110 16.74 2.48 40.71
N GLU A 111 17.39 1.84 39.74
CA GLU A 111 17.99 2.52 38.58
C GLU A 111 16.94 2.87 37.52
N PHE A 112 17.07 4.05 36.89
CA PHE A 112 16.24 4.45 35.76
C PHE A 112 16.84 3.92 34.46
N ILE A 113 16.07 3.14 33.72
CA ILE A 113 16.47 2.58 32.41
C ILE A 113 15.81 3.35 31.26
N LEU A 114 16.58 3.63 30.21
CA LEU A 114 16.08 4.21 28.97
C LEU A 114 16.26 3.22 27.83
N LEU A 115 15.14 2.69 27.33
CA LEU A 115 15.14 1.81 26.17
C LEU A 115 14.51 2.53 24.98
N LYS A 116 15.20 2.49 23.84
CA LYS A 116 14.70 3.01 22.58
C LYS A 116 14.27 1.86 21.68
N CYS A 117 13.00 1.85 21.31
CA CYS A 117 12.48 0.92 20.31
C CYS A 117 12.46 1.60 18.94
N GLU A 118 13.15 1.02 17.97
CA GLU A 118 13.27 1.54 16.60
C GLU A 118 12.67 0.54 15.61
N ALA A 119 11.65 0.97 14.86
CA ALA A 119 11.10 0.23 13.74
C ALA A 119 11.74 0.70 12.43
N ILE A 120 12.41 -0.21 11.71
CA ILE A 120 13.23 0.11 10.53
C ILE A 120 12.57 -0.45 9.27
N GLY A 121 12.57 0.33 8.19
CA GLY A 121 12.21 -0.15 6.84
C GLY A 121 10.72 -0.03 6.46
N GLY A 122 9.90 0.67 7.27
CA GLY A 122 8.54 1.06 6.91
C GLY A 122 8.48 2.41 6.17
N LYS A 123 7.41 2.65 5.41
CA LYS A 123 7.16 3.94 4.71
C LYS A 123 6.23 4.87 5.49
N TYR A 124 5.44 4.32 6.41
CA TYR A 124 4.48 5.07 7.21
C TYR A 124 4.83 4.91 8.69
N MET A 125 4.53 5.93 9.48
CA MET A 125 4.62 5.84 10.93
C MET A 125 3.63 4.78 11.41
N VAL A 126 4.14 3.82 12.17
CA VAL A 126 3.34 2.79 12.82
C VAL A 126 3.38 3.01 14.31
N GLU A 127 2.30 2.63 15.00
CA GLU A 127 2.30 2.58 16.45
C GLU A 127 3.07 1.33 16.91
N ILE A 128 4.01 1.52 17.83
CA ILE A 128 4.81 0.43 18.40
C ILE A 128 4.32 0.18 19.82
N ALA A 129 3.82 -1.02 20.09
CA ALA A 129 3.50 -1.47 21.43
C ALA A 129 4.71 -2.21 22.05
N TYR A 130 4.96 -2.00 23.33
CA TYR A 130 6.03 -2.67 24.08
C TYR A 130 5.50 -3.25 25.38
N SER A 131 6.15 -4.32 25.85
CA SER A 131 5.89 -4.94 27.15
C SER A 131 7.23 -5.27 27.82
N LEU A 132 7.39 -4.86 29.08
CA LEU A 132 8.58 -5.17 29.87
C LEU A 132 8.23 -6.21 30.93
N SER A 133 9.03 -7.27 31.05
CA SER A 133 8.93 -8.27 32.10
C SER A 133 10.24 -8.32 32.87
N LEU A 134 10.19 -7.96 34.15
CA LEU A 134 11.35 -8.01 35.03
C LEU A 134 11.56 -9.45 35.52
N ARG A 135 12.79 -9.95 35.42
CA ARG A 135 13.21 -11.21 36.02
C ARG A 135 14.28 -10.91 37.05
N ASN A 136 13.99 -11.21 38.30
CA ASN A 136 15.01 -11.18 39.35
C ASN A 136 15.83 -12.47 39.21
N ILE A 137 17.13 -12.32 38.95
CA ILE A 137 18.11 -13.40 38.88
C ILE A 137 18.86 -13.44 40.21
#